data_AF-A0A7C2AHX2-F1
#
_entry.id   AF-A0A7C2AHX2-F1
#
_cell.length_a   1.000
_cell.length_b   1.000
_cell.length_c   1.000
_cell.angle_alpha   90.00
_cell.angle_beta   90.00
_cell.angle_gamma   90.00
#
_symmetry.space_group_name_H-M   'P 1'
#
loop_
_entity.id
_entity.type
_entity.pdbx_description
1 polymer ?
#
loop_
_entity_poly.entity_id
_entity_poly.type
_entity_poly.pdbx_seq_one_letter_code
_entity_poly.pdbx_strand_id
1 'polypeptide(L)'
;MEQPKYKRRIKLIEPSLQLRLVGVFLLLSLGSLLVQLTLIGLDLRVVASELPAGNSLGHLLPGILKRALLFSIGMWAPITLGVGILVTHRIAGPAYRFKRHLEAVARGENPGECRIRKGDEFQELCRILNEALAAQASGAHHAENAESTSEAPSESVRRAA
;
A
#
# COMPACT_ATOMS: atom_id res chain seq x y z
N MET A 1 -31.93 11.69 -20.39
CA MET A 1 -30.48 11.89 -20.54
C MET A 1 -29.80 10.68 -19.92
N GLU A 2 -29.33 9.75 -20.75
CA GLU A 2 -28.63 8.55 -20.28
C GLU A 2 -27.26 8.93 -19.72
N GLN A 3 -27.01 8.57 -18.46
CA GLN A 3 -25.72 8.71 -17.80
C GLN A 3 -24.70 7.78 -18.48
N PRO A 4 -23.51 8.24 -18.89
CA PRO A 4 -22.49 7.35 -19.43
C PRO A 4 -22.03 6.39 -18.32
N LYS A 5 -22.26 5.09 -18.55
CA LYS A 5 -21.87 3.98 -17.67
C LYS A 5 -20.34 3.86 -17.65
N TYR A 6 -19.69 4.60 -16.75
CA TYR A 6 -18.23 4.66 -16.63
C TYR A 6 -17.66 3.30 -16.19
N LYS A 7 -17.22 2.47 -17.15
CA LYS A 7 -16.46 1.24 -16.88
C LYS A 7 -15.00 1.61 -16.58
N ARG A 8 -14.66 1.78 -15.31
CA ARG A 8 -13.27 1.95 -14.85
C ARG A 8 -12.45 0.71 -15.21
N ARG A 9 -11.57 0.79 -16.22
CA ARG A 9 -10.66 -0.29 -16.67
C ARG A 9 -9.19 -0.06 -16.29
N ILE A 10 -8.93 0.74 -15.26
CA ILE A 10 -7.55 1.04 -14.85
C ILE A 10 -7.25 0.18 -13.61
N LYS A 11 -6.53 -0.94 -13.80
CA LYS A 11 -6.18 -1.88 -12.71
C LYS A 11 -5.00 -1.41 -11.86
N LEU A 12 -4.12 -0.56 -12.41
CA LEU A 12 -2.98 0.00 -11.70
C LEU A 12 -3.32 1.43 -11.28
N ILE A 13 -3.59 1.63 -9.99
CA ILE A 13 -3.92 2.95 -9.44
C ILE A 13 -2.65 3.65 -8.89
N GLU A 14 -1.59 2.91 -8.56
CA GLU A 14 -0.23 3.41 -8.33
C GLU A 14 0.78 2.29 -8.64
N PRO A 15 1.44 2.27 -9.82
CA PRO A 15 2.24 1.12 -10.27
C PRO A 15 3.49 0.88 -9.41
N SER A 16 4.04 1.91 -8.78
CA SER A 16 5.25 1.80 -7.96
C SER A 16 5.06 0.94 -6.72
N LEU A 17 3.92 1.09 -6.03
CA LEU A 17 3.56 0.32 -4.84
C LEU A 17 3.29 -1.13 -5.22
N GLN A 18 2.42 -1.31 -6.21
CA GLN A 18 1.96 -2.62 -6.66
C GLN A 18 3.14 -3.47 -7.18
N LEU A 19 4.04 -2.92 -7.99
CA LEU A 19 5.21 -3.68 -8.48
C LEU A 19 6.19 -4.03 -7.37
N ARG A 20 6.43 -3.15 -6.40
CA ARG A 20 7.32 -3.46 -5.27
C ARG A 20 6.74 -4.60 -4.42
N LEU A 21 5.45 -4.55 -4.10
CA LEU A 21 4.77 -5.57 -3.32
C LEU A 21 4.77 -6.91 -4.07
N VAL A 22 4.33 -6.88 -5.33
CA VAL A 22 4.28 -8.06 -6.18
C VAL A 22 5.68 -8.64 -6.38
N GLY A 23 6.70 -7.81 -6.57
CA GLY A 23 8.09 -8.24 -6.67
C GLY A 23 8.58 -8.98 -5.42
N VAL A 24 8.28 -8.47 -4.22
CA VAL A 24 8.63 -9.15 -2.96
C VAL A 24 7.89 -10.48 -2.83
N PHE A 25 6.58 -10.52 -3.09
CA PHE A 25 5.80 -11.76 -3.03
C PHE A 25 6.23 -12.78 -4.09
N LEU A 26 6.57 -12.32 -5.29
CA LEU A 26 7.03 -13.16 -6.38
C LEU A 26 8.39 -13.75 -6.06
N LEU A 27 9.34 -12.95 -5.56
CA LEU A 27 10.65 -13.43 -5.12
C LEU A 27 10.52 -14.46 -3.98
N LEU A 28 9.66 -14.17 -2.99
CA LEU A 28 9.38 -15.09 -1.89
C LEU A 28 8.78 -16.40 -2.41
N SER A 29 7.84 -16.34 -3.34
CA SER A 29 7.18 -17.52 -3.92
C SER A 29 8.13 -18.34 -4.79
N LEU A 30 8.99 -17.69 -5.59
CA LEU A 30 10.01 -18.37 -6.38
C LEU A 30 11.05 -19.05 -5.49
N GLY A 31 11.51 -18.34 -4.44
CA GLY A 31 12.41 -18.91 -3.44
C GLY A 31 11.81 -20.12 -2.74
N SER A 32 10.54 -20.04 -2.36
CA SER A 32 9.77 -21.17 -1.81
C SER A 32 9.79 -22.36 -2.74
N LEU A 33 9.48 -22.12 -4.01
CA LEU A 33 9.34 -23.17 -5.00
C LEU A 33 10.69 -23.86 -5.23
N LEU A 34 11.78 -23.10 -5.33
CA LEU A 34 13.13 -23.64 -5.46
C LEU A 34 13.50 -24.53 -4.26
N VAL A 35 13.26 -24.06 -3.04
CA VAL A 35 13.54 -24.84 -1.83
C VAL A 35 12.70 -26.13 -1.83
N GLN A 36 11.40 -26.05 -2.12
CA GLN A 36 10.54 -27.24 -2.20
C GLN A 36 11.00 -28.24 -3.26
N LEU A 37 11.39 -27.78 -4.45
CA LEU A 37 11.91 -28.64 -5.51
C LEU A 37 13.21 -29.35 -5.07
N THR A 38 14.11 -28.65 -4.37
CA THR A 38 15.33 -29.27 -3.84
C THR A 38 15.03 -30.32 -2.75
N LEU A 39 14.12 -30.03 -1.83
CA LEU A 39 13.71 -30.97 -0.78
C LEU A 39 13.04 -32.21 -1.36
N ILE A 40 12.11 -32.05 -2.29
CA ILE A 40 11.46 -33.17 -2.99
C ILE A 40 12.50 -33.99 -3.75
N GLY A 41 13.48 -33.36 -4.40
CA GLY A 41 14.56 -34.06 -5.09
C GLY A 41 15.43 -34.89 -4.13
N LEU A 42 15.70 -34.39 -2.93
CA LEU A 42 16.42 -35.14 -1.88
C LEU A 42 15.59 -36.31 -1.36
N ASP A 43 14.32 -36.09 -1.04
CA ASP A 43 13.41 -37.14 -0.56
C ASP A 43 13.23 -38.24 -1.62
N LEU A 44 13.12 -37.87 -2.90
CA LEU A 44 12.99 -38.82 -4.00
C LEU A 44 14.24 -39.68 -4.18
N ARG A 45 15.44 -39.13 -3.94
CA ARG A 45 16.69 -39.90 -3.95
C ARG A 45 16.72 -40.95 -2.85
N VAL A 46 16.28 -40.59 -1.64
CA VAL A 46 16.17 -41.53 -0.51
C VAL A 46 15.17 -42.64 -0.81
N VAL A 47 14.02 -42.30 -1.38
CA VAL A 47 13.02 -43.29 -1.79
C VAL A 47 13.58 -44.19 -2.89
N ALA A 48 14.26 -43.63 -3.89
CA ALA A 48 14.88 -44.38 -4.99
C ALA A 48 15.94 -45.39 -4.52
N SER A 49 16.66 -45.12 -3.42
CA SER A 49 17.59 -46.09 -2.82
C SER A 49 16.91 -47.20 -2.02
N GLU A 50 15.69 -46.98 -1.54
CA GLU A 50 14.91 -47.94 -0.73
C GLU A 50 13.97 -48.82 -1.58
N LEU A 51 13.59 -48.35 -2.78
CA LEU A 51 12.77 -49.06 -3.77
C LEU A 51 13.33 -50.43 -4.21
N PRO A 52 14.65 -50.63 -4.42
CA PRO A 52 15.24 -51.92 -4.77
C PRO A 52 15.21 -52.95 -3.63
N ALA A 53 14.96 -52.52 -2.38
CA ALA A 53 15.11 -53.34 -1.17
C ALA A 53 13.84 -54.15 -0.79
N GLY A 54 12.77 -54.11 -1.59
CA GLY A 54 11.53 -54.87 -1.30
C GLY A 54 10.65 -54.26 -0.20
N ASN A 55 10.96 -53.05 0.26
CA ASN A 55 10.21 -52.31 1.27
C ASN A 55 8.93 -51.71 0.67
N SER A 56 7.75 -52.05 1.22
CA SER A 56 6.45 -51.57 0.74
C SER A 56 6.33 -50.05 0.79
N LEU A 57 6.30 -49.34 -0.35
CA LEU A 57 6.23 -47.87 -0.44
C LEU A 57 5.19 -47.22 0.51
N GLY A 58 4.09 -47.92 0.79
CA GLY A 58 2.99 -47.43 1.62
C GLY A 58 3.37 -46.98 3.04
N HIS A 59 4.46 -47.49 3.64
CA HIS A 59 4.88 -47.08 4.99
C HIS A 59 5.90 -45.93 5.01
N LEU A 60 6.66 -45.73 3.93
CA LEU A 60 7.68 -44.67 3.83
C LEU A 60 7.07 -43.32 3.44
N LEU A 61 6.06 -43.35 2.55
CA LEU A 61 5.31 -42.16 2.11
C LEU A 61 4.82 -41.26 3.26
N PRO A 62 4.07 -41.77 4.27
CA PRO A 62 3.54 -40.93 5.34
C PRO A 62 4.66 -40.29 6.21
N GLY A 63 5.80 -40.98 6.38
CA GLY A 63 6.95 -40.44 7.10
C GLY A 63 7.59 -39.25 6.38
N ILE A 64 7.75 -39.35 5.07
CA ILE A 64 8.29 -38.29 4.21
C ILE A 64 7.33 -37.10 4.15
N LEU A 65 6.03 -37.36 3.91
CA LEU A 65 5.01 -36.31 3.90
C LEU A 65 4.96 -35.55 5.22
N LYS A 66 5.03 -36.26 6.35
CA LYS A 66 5.04 -35.64 7.69
C LYS A 66 6.28 -34.77 7.89
N ARG A 67 7.47 -35.24 7.49
CA ARG A 67 8.72 -34.46 7.58
C ARG A 67 8.67 -33.23 6.69
N ALA A 68 8.28 -33.38 5.43
CA ALA A 68 8.13 -32.27 4.49
C ALA A 68 7.12 -31.22 4.99
N LEU A 69 5.99 -31.66 5.56
CA LEU A 69 4.97 -30.77 6.14
C LEU A 69 5.50 -30.02 7.36
N LEU A 70 6.18 -30.71 8.29
CA LEU A 70 6.78 -30.09 9.46
C LEU A 70 7.85 -29.07 9.08
N PHE A 71 8.69 -29.39 8.08
CA PHE A 71 9.73 -28.49 7.59
C PHE A 71 9.14 -27.28 6.86
N SER A 72 8.13 -27.50 6.02
CA SER A 72 7.43 -26.43 5.31
C SER A 72 6.69 -25.50 6.26
N ILE A 73 6.00 -26.01 7.28
CA ILE A 73 5.33 -25.14 8.25
C ILE A 73 6.37 -24.45 9.14
N GLY A 74 7.33 -25.20 9.67
CA GLY A 74 8.33 -24.69 10.62
C GLY A 74 9.24 -23.62 10.02
N MET A 75 9.63 -23.76 8.75
CA MET A 75 10.49 -22.78 8.09
C MET A 75 9.70 -21.71 7.36
N TRP A 76 8.65 -22.10 6.63
CA TRP A 76 8.00 -21.19 5.70
C TRP A 76 6.93 -20.30 6.34
N ALA A 77 6.20 -20.79 7.33
CA ALA A 77 5.21 -19.99 8.05
C ALA A 77 5.83 -18.74 8.73
N PRO A 78 6.93 -18.83 9.52
CA PRO A 78 7.50 -17.65 10.17
C PRO A 78 8.10 -16.66 9.17
N ILE A 79 8.72 -17.13 8.09
CA ILE A 79 9.27 -16.26 7.04
C ILE A 79 8.14 -15.46 6.39
N THR A 80 7.07 -16.13 5.98
CA THR A 80 5.93 -15.48 5.31
C THR A 80 5.23 -14.49 6.23
N LEU A 81 5.04 -14.86 7.50
CA LEU A 81 4.47 -13.99 8.53
C LEU A 81 5.35 -12.75 8.75
N GLY A 82 6.67 -12.93 8.91
CA GLY A 82 7.62 -11.84 9.13
C GLY A 82 7.64 -10.84 7.96
N VAL A 83 7.68 -11.33 6.72
CA VAL A 83 7.60 -10.48 5.52
C VAL A 83 6.26 -9.75 5.47
N GLY A 84 5.15 -10.43 5.76
CA GLY A 84 3.82 -9.82 5.78
C GLY A 84 3.69 -8.68 6.80
N ILE A 85 4.22 -8.88 8.00
CA ILE A 85 4.26 -7.84 9.05
C ILE A 85 5.11 -6.64 8.60
N LEU A 86 6.31 -6.88 8.07
CA LEU A 86 7.22 -5.83 7.62
C LEU A 86 6.59 -4.95 6.52
N VAL A 87 5.97 -5.61 5.54
CA VAL A 87 5.25 -4.95 4.45
C VAL A 87 4.07 -4.14 4.98
N THR A 88 3.29 -4.70 5.90
CA THR A 88 2.13 -4.02 6.50
C THR A 88 2.54 -2.78 7.28
N HIS A 89 3.62 -2.85 8.07
CA HIS A 89 4.12 -1.69 8.81
C HIS A 89 4.57 -0.55 7.90
N ARG A 90 5.20 -0.89 6.76
CA ARG A 90 5.65 0.11 5.78
C ARG A 90 4.49 0.91 5.17
N ILE A 91 3.30 0.32 5.09
CA ILE A 91 2.10 0.97 4.56
C ILE A 91 1.31 1.66 5.68
N ALA A 92 1.13 0.98 6.82
CA ALA A 92 0.32 1.46 7.94
C ALA A 92 0.87 2.76 8.57
N GLY A 93 2.19 2.91 8.66
CA GLY A 93 2.82 4.10 9.23
C GLY A 93 2.47 5.40 8.47
N PRO A 94 2.77 5.48 7.16
CA PRO A 94 2.39 6.61 6.32
C PRO A 94 0.87 6.84 6.27
N ALA A 95 0.08 5.78 6.19
CA ALA A 95 -1.38 5.87 6.20
C ALA A 95 -1.93 6.51 7.49
N TYR A 96 -1.37 6.16 8.65
CA TYR A 96 -1.73 6.77 9.93
C TYR A 96 -1.41 8.26 9.98
N ARG A 97 -0.23 8.67 9.48
CA ARG A 97 0.13 10.10 9.40
C ARG A 97 -0.81 10.88 8.48
N PHE A 98 -1.13 10.32 7.33
CA PHE A 98 -2.08 10.91 6.38
C PHE A 98 -3.47 11.08 7.02
N LYS A 99 -3.97 10.03 7.68
CA LYS A 99 -5.25 10.07 8.40
C LYS A 99 -5.28 11.18 9.45
N ARG A 100 -4.24 11.27 10.29
CA ARG A 100 -4.16 12.29 11.35
C ARG A 100 -4.13 13.71 10.78
N HIS A 101 -3.47 13.90 9.63
CA HIS A 101 -3.44 15.18 8.94
C HIS A 101 -4.85 15.57 8.43
N LEU A 102 -5.56 14.63 7.79
CA LEU A 102 -6.95 14.84 7.37
C LEU A 102 -7.89 15.10 8.56
N GLU A 103 -7.71 14.40 9.68
CA GLU A 103 -8.50 14.65 10.90
C GLU A 103 -8.27 16.07 11.44
N ALA A 104 -7.06 16.62 11.36
CA ALA A 104 -6.79 18.01 11.74
C ALA A 104 -7.45 19.00 10.78
N VAL A 105 -7.32 18.80 9.47
CA VAL A 105 -8.02 19.60 8.45
C VAL A 105 -9.54 19.56 8.67
N ALA A 106 -10.11 18.39 8.96
CA ALA A 106 -11.55 18.22 9.20
C ALA A 106 -12.04 18.94 10.46
N ARG A 107 -11.16 19.20 11.43
CA ARG A 107 -11.45 20.05 12.60
C ARG A 107 -11.31 21.54 12.33
N GLY A 108 -10.96 21.94 11.10
CA GLY A 108 -10.65 23.33 10.76
C GLY A 108 -9.29 23.79 11.29
N GLU A 109 -8.45 22.88 11.77
CA GLU A 109 -7.07 23.19 12.15
C GLU A 109 -6.23 23.35 10.87
N ASN A 110 -5.15 24.12 10.96
CA ASN A 110 -4.21 24.31 9.86
C ASN A 110 -2.91 23.53 10.16
N PRO A 111 -2.86 22.20 9.93
CA PRO A 111 -1.72 21.36 10.31
C PRO A 111 -0.46 21.59 9.45
N GLY A 112 -0.45 22.60 8.58
CA GLY A 112 0.61 22.88 7.62
C GLY A 112 0.55 21.95 6.41
N GLU A 113 1.68 21.78 5.71
CA GLU A 113 1.77 20.87 4.56
C GLU A 113 1.81 19.39 4.99
N CYS A 114 1.04 18.55 4.28
CA CYS A 114 1.15 17.10 4.34
C CYS A 114 2.55 16.68 3.87
N ARG A 115 3.36 16.10 4.76
CA ARG A 115 4.72 15.60 4.45
C ARG A 115 4.89 14.17 4.92
N ILE A 116 5.17 13.27 3.98
CA ILE A 116 5.52 11.87 4.24
C ILE A 116 7.00 11.67 3.88
N ARG A 117 7.67 10.61 4.38
CA ARG A 117 9.09 10.37 4.10
C ARG A 117 9.33 9.96 2.65
N LYS A 118 10.43 10.45 2.04
CA LYS A 118 10.86 10.05 0.69
C LYS A 118 10.93 8.52 0.58
N GLY A 119 10.19 7.95 -0.38
CA GLY A 119 10.16 6.51 -0.65
C GLY A 119 9.00 5.73 -0.03
N ASP A 120 8.14 6.40 0.76
CA ASP A 120 6.88 5.85 1.26
C ASP A 120 5.73 6.02 0.25
N GLU A 121 4.70 5.19 0.41
CA GLU A 121 3.71 4.91 -0.63
C GLU A 121 2.47 5.83 -0.61
N PHE A 122 2.60 7.10 -0.20
CA PHE A 122 1.49 8.07 -0.12
C PHE A 122 1.91 9.50 -0.48
N GLN A 123 3.08 9.67 -1.10
CA GLN A 123 3.61 10.98 -1.47
C GLN A 123 2.67 11.73 -2.41
N GLU A 124 2.14 11.02 -3.39
CA GLU A 124 1.22 11.57 -4.38
C GLU A 124 -0.07 12.06 -3.72
N LEU A 125 -0.62 11.29 -2.77
CA LEU A 125 -1.79 11.71 -2.00
C LEU A 125 -1.53 12.98 -1.17
N CYS A 126 -0.37 13.08 -0.51
CA CYS A 126 -0.02 14.33 0.19
C CYS A 126 0.11 15.51 -0.76
N ARG A 127 0.69 15.31 -1.95
CA ARG A 127 0.81 16.38 -2.97
C ARG A 127 -0.55 16.90 -3.37
N ILE A 128 -1.46 16.01 -3.78
CA ILE A 128 -2.82 16.37 -4.20
C ILE A 128 -3.58 17.06 -3.05
N LEU A 129 -3.41 16.59 -1.81
CA LEU A 129 -4.03 17.21 -0.64
C LEU A 129 -3.53 18.65 -0.43
N ASN A 130 -2.22 18.87 -0.51
CA ASN A 130 -1.65 20.22 -0.36
C ASN A 130 -2.15 21.16 -1.47
N GLU A 131 -2.22 20.70 -2.72
CA GLU A 131 -2.78 21.46 -3.85
C GLU A 131 -4.24 21.83 -3.59
N ALA A 132 -5.05 20.89 -3.09
CA ALA A 132 -6.46 21.14 -2.78
C ALA A 132 -6.65 22.15 -1.65
N LEU A 133 -5.82 22.10 -0.60
CA LEU A 133 -5.85 23.05 0.51
C LEU A 133 -5.41 24.45 0.08
N ALA A 134 -4.37 24.54 -0.75
CA ALA A 134 -3.90 25.80 -1.30
C ALA A 134 -4.95 26.47 -2.19
N ALA A 135 -5.66 25.68 -3.01
CA ALA A 135 -6.75 26.19 -3.85
C ALA A 135 -7.91 26.76 -3.01
N GLN A 136 -8.27 26.10 -1.90
CA GLN A 136 -9.31 26.61 -0.99
C GLN A 136 -8.90 27.93 -0.31
N ALA A 137 -7.65 28.03 0.15
CA ALA A 137 -7.13 29.28 0.71
C ALA A 137 -7.14 30.42 -0.32
N SER A 138 -6.78 30.12 -1.57
CA SER A 138 -6.76 31.11 -2.68
C SER A 138 -8.16 31.60 -3.06
N GLY A 139 -9.16 30.71 -3.02
CA GLY A 139 -10.56 31.03 -3.27
C GLY A 139 -11.20 31.88 -2.17
N ALA A 140 -10.84 31.63 -0.90
CA ALA A 140 -11.28 32.45 0.23
C ALA A 140 -10.75 33.89 0.12
N HIS A 141 -9.49 34.08 -0.28
CA HIS A 141 -8.90 35.41 -0.48
C HIS A 141 -9.54 36.22 -1.63
N HIS A 142 -10.12 35.57 -2.65
CA HIS A 142 -10.84 36.27 -3.72
C HIS A 142 -12.24 36.72 -3.30
N ALA A 143 -12.91 35.97 -2.42
CA ALA A 143 -14.22 36.35 -1.89
C ALA A 143 -14.11 37.55 -0.93
N GLU A 144 -13.11 37.56 -0.05
CA GLU A 144 -12.90 38.61 0.94
C GLU A 144 -12.49 39.96 0.30
N ASN A 145 -11.64 39.94 -0.75
CA ASN A 145 -11.28 41.15 -1.48
C ASN A 145 -12.43 41.75 -2.31
N ALA A 146 -13.35 40.92 -2.80
CA ALA A 146 -14.51 41.38 -3.56
C ALA A 146 -15.57 42.06 -2.67
N GLU A 147 -15.70 41.63 -1.42
CA GLU A 147 -16.59 42.24 -0.43
C GLU A 147 -16.03 43.58 0.08
N SER A 148 -14.71 43.67 0.30
CA SER A 148 -14.02 44.92 0.68
C SER A 148 -14.04 46.00 -0.40
N THR A 149 -14.11 45.64 -1.70
CA THR A 149 -14.24 46.64 -2.78
C THR A 149 -15.67 47.15 -2.96
N SER A 150 -16.68 46.46 -2.42
CA SER A 150 -18.09 46.86 -2.51
C SER A 150 -18.52 47.84 -1.41
N GLU A 151 -17.70 48.03 -0.36
CA GLU A 151 -18.06 48.81 0.84
C GLU A 151 -17.31 50.15 0.97
N ALA A 152 -16.68 50.66 -0.11
CA ALA A 152 -16.08 51.99 -0.11
C ALA A 152 -17.18 53.10 -0.25
N PRO A 153 -17.26 54.09 0.67
CA PRO A 153 -18.48 54.90 0.84
C PRO A 153 -18.68 55.96 -0.24
N SER A 154 -19.92 56.08 -0.73
CA SER A 154 -20.44 57.17 -1.56
C SER A 154 -20.60 58.51 -0.80
N GLU A 155 -19.75 58.78 0.19
CA GLU A 155 -19.77 59.99 1.03
C GLU A 155 -18.56 60.90 0.75
N SER A 156 -18.42 61.39 -0.47
CA SER A 156 -17.49 62.51 -0.75
C SER A 156 -17.99 63.54 -1.76
N VAL A 157 -19.22 63.41 -2.28
CA VAL A 157 -19.78 64.36 -3.26
C VAL A 157 -20.52 65.55 -2.61
N ARG A 158 -20.54 65.68 -1.26
CA ARG A 158 -21.21 66.80 -0.57
C ARG A 158 -20.36 68.01 -0.21
N ARG A 159 -19.12 68.15 -0.69
CA ARG A 159 -18.31 69.36 -0.46
C ARG A 159 -17.45 69.74 -1.66
N ALA A 160 -18.07 70.13 -2.78
CA ALA A 160 -17.52 71.08 -3.76
C ALA A 160 -18.51 71.26 -4.93
N ALA A 161 -19.53 72.11 -4.75
CA ALA A 161 -20.20 72.88 -5.81
C ALA A 161 -21.22 73.82 -5.16
#